data_AF-A0A1I6QI82-F1
#
_entry.id   AF-A0A1I6QI82-F1
#
_cell.length_a   1.000
_cell.length_b   1.000
_cell.length_c   1.000
_cell.angle_alpha   90.00
_cell.angle_beta   90.00
_cell.angle_gamma   90.00
#
_symmetry.space_group_name_H-M   'P 1'
#
loop_
_entity.id
_entity.type
_entity.pdbx_description
1 polymer ?
#
loop_
_entity_poly.entity_id
_entity_poly.type
_entity_poly.pdbx_seq_one_letter_code
_entity_poly.pdbx_strand_id
1 'polypeptide(L)' 'MGKLIKLLIFLFVFWLFSLAVYAYVGPFFGADFAPDQVEVREPVQLPAQ' A
#
# COMPACT_ATOMS: atom_id res chain seq x y z
N MET A 1 -16.19 30.43 10.90
CA MET A 1 -15.49 29.84 9.75
C MET A 1 -14.32 28.92 10.15
N GLY A 2 -13.40 29.33 11.04
CA GLY A 2 -12.22 28.51 11.37
C GLY A 2 -12.49 27.12 12.00
N LYS A 3 -13.57 26.99 12.79
CA LYS A 3 -13.97 25.68 13.37
C LYS A 3 -14.36 24.65 12.30
N LEU A 4 -15.05 25.10 11.24
CA LEU A 4 -15.49 24.22 10.15
C LEU A 4 -14.29 23.76 9.32
N ILE A 5 -13.38 24.68 8.98
CA ILE A 5 -12.16 24.37 8.24
C ILE A 5 -11.28 23.38 9.03
N LYS A 6 -11.13 23.58 10.34
CA LYS A 6 -10.37 22.66 11.21
C LYS A 6 -10.98 21.26 11.21
N LEU A 7 -12.31 21.16 11.22
CA LEU A 7 -13.03 19.88 11.11
C LEU A 7 -12.79 19.22 9.75
N LEU A 8 -12.86 19.97 8.65
CA LEU A 8 -12.62 19.43 7.31
C LEU A 8 -11.19 18.89 7.15
N ILE A 9 -10.19 19.61 7.68
CA ILE A 9 -8.79 19.15 7.69
C ILE A 9 -8.68 17.84 8.49
N PHE A 10 -9.31 17.77 9.66
CA PHE A 10 -9.31 16.57 10.48
C PHE A 10 -9.94 15.37 9.73
N LEU A 11 -11.10 15.56 9.10
CA LEU A 11 -11.76 14.53 8.31
C LEU A 11 -10.91 14.10 7.10
N PHE A 12 -10.26 15.05 6.43
CA PHE A 12 -9.38 14.75 5.30
C PHE A 12 -8.19 13.89 5.72
N VAL A 13 -7.54 14.23 6.84
CA VAL A 13 -6.46 13.40 7.40
C VAL A 13 -6.97 12.02 7.80
N PHE A 14 -8.16 11.95 8.41
CA PHE A 14 -8.75 10.67 8.80
C PHE A 14 -9.09 9.80 7.58
N TRP A 15 -9.54 10.40 6.50
CA TRP A 15 -9.81 9.73 5.24
C TRP A 15 -8.52 9.17 4.62
N LEU A 16 -7.46 9.97 4.55
CA LEU A 16 -6.15 9.50 4.08
C LEU A 16 -5.60 8.36 4.95
N PHE A 17 -5.72 8.49 6.28
CA PHE A 17 -5.29 7.46 7.22
C PHE A 17 -6.06 6.15 7.02
N SER A 18 -7.38 6.23 6.85
CA SER A 18 -8.23 5.07 6.60
C SER A 18 -7.84 4.36 5.31
N LEU A 19 -7.51 5.12 4.26
CA LEU A 19 -7.04 4.57 2.99
C LEU A 19 -5.71 3.83 3.15
N ALA A 20 -4.77 4.41 3.90
CA ALA A 20 -3.50 3.78 4.20
C ALA A 20 -3.71 2.46 4.98
N VAL A 21 -4.55 2.46 6.03
CA VAL A 21 -4.90 1.24 6.78
C VAL A 21 -5.51 0.19 5.85
N TYR A 22 -6.44 0.58 4.99
CA TYR A 22 -7.08 -0.33 4.04
C TYR A 22 -6.10 -0.98 3.07
N ALA A 23 -5.01 -0.31 2.66
CA ALA A 23 -3.98 -0.94 1.84
C ALA A 23 -3.31 -2.15 2.52
N TYR A 24 -3.24 -2.17 3.86
CA TYR A 24 -2.66 -3.27 4.62
C TYR A 24 -3.68 -4.34 5.00
N VAL A 25 -4.91 -3.95 5.33
CA VAL A 25 -5.96 -4.92 5.73
C VAL A 25 -6.83 -5.39 4.57
N GLY A 26 -6.76 -4.74 3.41
CA GLY A 26 -7.54 -5.06 2.21
C GLY A 26 -7.44 -6.51 1.75
N PRO A 27 -6.30 -7.20 1.86
CA PRO A 27 -6.21 -8.63 1.57
C PRO A 27 -7.18 -9.50 2.38
N PHE A 28 -7.53 -9.11 3.62
CA PHE A 28 -8.54 -9.83 4.43
C PHE A 28 -9.96 -9.66 3.90
N PHE A 29 -10.21 -8.65 3.07
CA PHE A 29 -11.50 -8.36 2.44
C PHE A 29 -11.54 -8.77 0.96
N GLY A 30 -10.52 -9.49 0.47
CA GLY A 30 -10.42 -9.95 -0.91
C GLY A 30 -9.88 -8.91 -1.90
N ALA A 31 -9.31 -7.80 -1.43
CA ALA A 31 -8.59 -6.87 -2.28
C ALA A 31 -7.12 -7.32 -2.41
N ASP A 32 -6.68 -7.63 -3.62
CA ASP A 32 -5.28 -7.92 -3.90
C ASP A 32 -4.59 -6.69 -4.50
N PHE A 33 -3.55 -6.21 -3.81
CA PHE A 33 -2.73 -5.09 -4.24
C PHE A 33 -1.31 -5.53 -4.62
N ALA A 34 -1.00 -6.82 -4.52
CA ALA A 34 0.30 -7.34 -4.94
C ALA A 34 0.41 -7.31 -6.47
N PRO A 35 1.58 -6.95 -7.02
CA PRO A 35 1.82 -7.17 -8.43
C PRO A 35 1.90 -8.67 -8.73
N ASP A 36 1.54 -9.03 -9.96
CA ASP A 36 1.72 -10.39 -10.45
C ASP A 36 3.17 -10.85 -10.26
N GLN A 37 3.33 -11.99 -9.60
CA GLN A 37 4.64 -12.56 -9.33
C GLN A 37 5.15 -13.26 -10.60
N VAL A 38 6.04 -12.61 -11.33
CA VAL A 38 6.70 -13.17 -12.51
C VAL A 38 8.00 -13.83 -12.07
N GLU A 39 8.19 -15.09 -12.47
CA GLU A 39 9.42 -15.81 -12.19
C GLU A 39 10.57 -15.26 -13.06
N VAL A 40 11.60 -14.72 -12.40
CA VAL A 40 12.84 -14.27 -13.06
C VAL A 40 13.94 -15.26 -12.74
N ARG A 41 14.54 -15.86 -13.76
CA ARG A 41 15.69 -16.77 -13.63
C ARG A 41 16.87 -16.16 -14.38
N GLU A 42 17.92 -15.82 -13.65
CA GLU A 42 19.19 -15.39 -14.22
C GLU A 42 20.24 -16.49 -14.06
N PRO A 43 20.98 -16.83 -15.13
CA PRO A 43 22.05 -17.81 -15.05
C PRO A 43 23.22 -17.25 -14.22
N VAL A 44 23.60 -17.96 -13.17
CA VAL A 44 24.80 -17.61 -12.38
C VAL A 44 26.02 -18.29 -13.00
N GLN A 45 27.06 -17.51 -13.32
CA GLN A 45 28.37 -18.02 -13.73
C GLN A 45 29.16 -18.39 -12.48
N LEU A 46 29.33 -19.70 -12.24
CA LEU A 46 30.23 -20.20 -11.19
C LEU A 46 31.66 -20.27 -11.76
N PRO A 47 32.66 -19.62 -11.13
CA PRO A 47 34.06 -19.82 -11.51
C PRO A 47 34.47 -21.27 -11.23
N ALA A 48 35.25 -21.86 -12.14
CA ALA A 48 35.84 -23.18 -11.91
C ALA A 48 36.77 -23.13 -10.68
N GLN A 49 36.68 -24.14 -9.81
CA GLN A 49 37.52 -24.31 -8.63
C GLN A 49 38.98 -24.60 -8.98
#